data_AF-A0A2X3LZY3-F1
#
_entry.id   AF-A0A2X3LZY3-F1
#
_cell.length_a   1.000
_cell.length_b   1.000
_cell.length_c   1.000
_cell.angle_alpha   90.00
_cell.angle_beta   90.00
_cell.angle_gamma   90.00
#
_symmetry.space_group_name_H-M   'P 1'
#
loop_
_entity.id
_entity.type
_entity.pdbx_description
1 polymer ?
#
loop_
_entity_poly.entity_id
_entity_poly.type
_entity_poly.pdbx_seq_one_letter_code
_entity_poly.pdbx_strand_id
1 'polypeptide(L)'
;MQENISVTDSYSTGNAAQAMLEKLLQIYDVKTLVAQLNGVGENHWSAAILKRALANDSAWHRLSEKEFAHLQTLLPKPPAHHPHYAFRFIDLFAGIGGIRRGFESIGGQCVFTSEWNKHAVRTYKANHYCDPATHHFNEDIRDITLSHKEGVSG
;
A
#
# COMPACT_ATOMS: atom_id res chain seq x y z
N MET A 1 30.16 24.85 17.49
CA MET A 1 29.11 23.83 17.71
C MET A 1 28.82 23.23 16.35
N GLN A 2 29.29 22.01 16.08
CA GLN A 2 28.98 21.30 14.85
C GLN A 2 27.58 20.69 15.00
N GLU A 3 26.71 20.99 14.05
CA GLU A 3 25.32 20.53 14.03
C GLU A 3 25.26 19.02 13.75
N ASN A 4 24.75 18.26 14.72
CA ASN A 4 24.40 16.85 14.59
C ASN A 4 23.03 16.70 13.90
N ILE A 5 22.89 17.22 12.68
CA ILE A 5 21.68 17.09 11.86
C ILE A 5 22.10 16.45 10.53
N SER A 6 22.12 15.11 10.41
CA SER A 6 22.29 14.47 9.08
C SER A 6 22.03 12.97 9.03
N VAL A 7 22.19 12.23 10.14
CA VAL A 7 22.15 10.76 10.10
C VAL A 7 20.77 10.18 10.42
N THR A 8 20.00 10.83 11.30
CA THR A 8 18.67 10.37 11.71
C THR A 8 17.59 10.61 10.64
N ASP A 9 17.63 11.76 9.97
CA ASP A 9 16.66 12.12 8.93
C ASP A 9 16.83 11.29 7.65
N SER A 10 18.08 10.99 7.27
CA SER A 10 18.38 10.14 6.11
C SER A 10 17.93 8.69 6.35
N TYR A 11 18.16 8.15 7.56
CA TYR A 11 17.67 6.81 7.94
C TYR A 11 16.13 6.72 7.96
N SER A 12 15.45 7.74 8.50
CA SER A 12 13.98 7.79 8.55
C SER A 12 13.36 7.91 7.17
N THR A 13 13.94 8.74 6.30
CA THR A 13 13.48 8.94 4.92
C THR A 13 13.71 7.69 4.06
N GLY A 14 14.83 6.99 4.26
CA GLY A 14 15.11 5.73 3.58
C GLY A 14 14.10 4.63 3.89
N ASN A 15 13.76 4.46 5.16
CA ASN A 15 12.72 3.52 5.59
C ASN A 15 11.35 3.88 4.99
N ALA A 16 10.98 5.16 5.00
CA ALA A 16 9.72 5.63 4.40
C ALA A 16 9.64 5.36 2.89
N ALA A 17 10.73 5.57 2.15
CA ALA A 17 10.79 5.30 0.71
C ALA A 17 10.68 3.82 0.38
N GLN A 18 11.37 2.97 1.14
CA GLN A 18 11.26 1.52 0.99
C GLN A 18 9.84 1.03 1.26
N ALA A 19 9.25 1.43 2.39
CA ALA A 19 7.89 1.06 2.77
C ALA A 19 6.85 1.50 1.71
N MET A 20 7.04 2.68 1.12
CA MET A 20 6.20 3.16 0.03
C MET A 20 6.32 2.28 -1.23
N LEU A 21 7.55 1.94 -1.64
CA LEU A 21 7.80 1.09 -2.80
C LEU A 21 7.24 -0.32 -2.60
N GLU A 22 7.37 -0.88 -1.41
CA GLU A 22 6.76 -2.17 -1.05
C GLU A 22 5.23 -2.13 -1.17
N LYS A 23 4.58 -1.05 -0.72
CA LYS A 23 3.13 -0.85 -0.92
C LYS A 23 2.77 -0.76 -2.40
N LEU A 24 3.52 0.01 -3.18
CA LEU A 24 3.29 0.17 -4.62
C LEU A 24 3.43 -1.15 -5.37
N LEU A 25 4.37 -2.02 -5.00
CA LEU A 25 4.53 -3.34 -5.62
C LEU A 25 3.40 -4.32 -5.32
N GLN A 26 2.59 -4.07 -4.28
CA GLN A 26 1.37 -4.83 -4.05
C GLN A 26 0.24 -4.43 -5.00
N ILE A 27 0.37 -3.29 -5.69
CA ILE A 27 -0.66 -2.69 -6.55
C ILE A 27 -0.25 -2.79 -8.02
N TYR A 28 0.97 -2.35 -8.33
CA TYR A 28 1.51 -2.20 -9.68
C TYR A 28 2.64 -3.19 -9.92
N ASP A 29 2.79 -3.64 -11.17
CA ASP A 29 3.95 -4.43 -11.54
C ASP A 29 5.21 -3.56 -11.70
N VAL A 30 6.37 -4.21 -11.67
CA VAL A 30 7.68 -3.57 -11.81
C VAL A 30 7.78 -2.75 -13.10
N LYS A 31 7.18 -3.23 -14.20
CA LYS A 31 7.23 -2.56 -15.51
C LYS A 31 6.51 -1.21 -15.44
N THR A 32 5.35 -1.17 -14.81
CA THR A 32 4.53 0.03 -14.62
C THR A 32 5.27 1.04 -13.76
N LEU A 33 5.84 0.63 -12.63
CA LEU A 33 6.58 1.55 -11.75
C LEU A 33 7.83 2.13 -12.42
N VAL A 34 8.57 1.31 -13.18
CA VAL A 34 9.72 1.78 -13.97
C VAL A 34 9.28 2.79 -15.04
N ALA A 35 8.14 2.56 -15.70
CA ALA A 35 7.60 3.51 -16.68
C ALA A 35 7.17 4.83 -16.02
N GLN A 36 6.55 4.78 -14.84
CA GLN A 36 6.18 5.96 -14.07
C GLN A 36 7.41 6.78 -13.66
N LEU A 37 8.45 6.13 -13.15
CA LEU A 37 9.71 6.78 -12.76
C LEU A 37 10.42 7.42 -13.95
N ASN A 38 10.59 6.69 -15.05
CA ASN A 38 11.18 7.24 -16.28
C ASN A 38 10.33 8.38 -16.87
N GLY A 39 9.02 8.39 -16.64
CA GLY A 39 8.12 9.47 -17.04
C GLY A 39 8.36 10.79 -16.30
N VAL A 40 8.95 10.75 -15.10
CA VAL A 40 9.38 11.96 -14.37
C VAL A 40 10.62 12.58 -15.02
N GLY A 41 11.52 11.75 -15.55
CA GLY A 41 12.64 12.19 -16.39
C GLY A 41 13.91 12.65 -15.65
N GLU A 42 14.01 12.43 -14.33
CA GLU A 42 15.18 12.81 -13.53
C GLU A 42 16.32 11.77 -13.62
N ASN A 43 16.01 10.49 -13.46
CA ASN A 43 16.98 9.39 -13.56
C ASN A 43 16.55 8.31 -14.55
N HIS A 44 17.51 7.55 -15.05
CA HIS A 44 17.22 6.33 -15.79
C HIS A 44 16.90 5.16 -14.85
N TRP A 45 15.73 4.55 -15.04
CA TRP A 45 15.25 3.38 -14.32
C TRP A 45 15.09 2.16 -15.21
N SER A 46 15.49 1.02 -14.66
CA SER A 46 15.24 -0.31 -15.19
C SER A 46 14.71 -1.21 -14.08
N ALA A 47 14.12 -2.35 -14.45
CA ALA A 47 13.64 -3.33 -13.48
C ALA A 47 14.74 -3.79 -12.52
N ALA A 48 15.98 -3.91 -12.99
CA ALA A 48 17.13 -4.29 -12.17
C ALA A 48 17.51 -3.19 -11.17
N ILE A 49 17.46 -1.92 -11.60
CA ILE A 49 17.72 -0.77 -10.73
C ILE A 49 16.66 -0.67 -9.64
N LEU A 50 15.36 -0.80 -10.01
CA LEU A 50 14.26 -0.75 -9.04
C LEU A 50 14.36 -1.90 -8.03
N LYS A 51 14.62 -3.13 -8.48
CA LYS A 51 14.83 -4.28 -7.57
C LYS A 51 16.03 -4.09 -6.65
N ARG A 52 17.11 -3.47 -7.12
CA ARG A 52 18.28 -3.15 -6.29
C ARG A 52 17.95 -2.09 -5.23
N ALA A 53 17.14 -1.08 -5.59
CA ALA A 53 16.68 -0.05 -4.66
C ALA A 53 15.82 -0.64 -3.52
N LEU A 54 15.08 -1.71 -3.80
CA LEU A 54 14.28 -2.43 -2.80
C LEU A 54 15.08 -3.38 -1.91
N ALA A 55 16.20 -3.92 -2.42
CA ALA A 55 16.99 -4.93 -1.71
C ALA A 55 18.07 -4.33 -0.80
N ASN A 56 18.43 -3.06 -1.02
CA ASN A 56 19.54 -2.41 -0.32
C ASN A 56 19.07 -1.07 0.28
N ASP A 57 19.11 -0.97 1.61
CA ASP A 57 18.73 0.23 2.38
C ASP A 57 19.55 1.49 2.04
N SER A 58 20.65 1.36 1.29
CA SER A 58 21.47 2.50 0.81
C SER A 58 21.22 2.87 -0.65
N ALA A 59 20.44 2.08 -1.39
CA ALA A 59 20.24 2.27 -2.84
C ALA A 59 19.05 3.18 -3.18
N TRP A 60 18.21 3.56 -2.21
CA TRP A 60 17.10 4.49 -2.42
C TRP A 60 17.57 5.92 -2.70
N HIS A 61 18.82 6.30 -2.38
CA HIS A 61 19.37 7.62 -2.69
C HIS A 61 19.35 7.98 -4.18
N ARG A 62 19.10 7.00 -5.07
CA ARG A 62 18.87 7.24 -6.50
C ARG A 62 17.49 7.87 -6.77
N LEU A 63 16.53 7.69 -5.88
CA LEU A 63 15.20 8.28 -6.00
C LEU A 63 15.27 9.77 -5.65
N SER A 64 15.06 10.61 -6.65
CA SER A 64 14.95 12.06 -6.46
C SER A 64 13.67 12.44 -5.70
N GLU A 65 13.64 13.64 -5.14
CA GLU A 65 12.45 14.17 -4.45
C GLU A 65 11.21 14.23 -5.36
N LYS A 66 11.38 14.57 -6.64
CA LYS A 66 10.28 14.60 -7.60
C LYS A 66 9.76 13.22 -7.94
N GLU A 67 10.65 12.24 -8.09
CA GLU A 67 10.26 10.84 -8.31
C GLU A 67 9.51 10.28 -7.09
N PHE A 68 10.00 10.59 -5.89
CA PHE A 68 9.31 10.23 -4.65
C PHE A 68 7.92 10.86 -4.57
N ALA A 69 7.82 12.17 -4.78
CA ALA A 69 6.54 12.89 -4.78
C ALA A 69 5.56 12.34 -5.83
N HIS A 70 6.04 11.99 -7.04
CA HIS A 70 5.24 11.35 -8.08
C HIS A 70 4.71 9.98 -7.64
N LEU A 71 5.58 9.12 -7.11
CA LEU A 71 5.18 7.80 -6.62
C LEU A 71 4.16 7.88 -5.47
N GLN A 72 4.25 8.88 -4.59
CA GLN A 72 3.26 9.10 -3.55
C GLN A 72 1.86 9.38 -4.11
N THR A 73 1.74 9.99 -5.30
CA THR A 73 0.43 10.24 -5.94
C THR A 73 -0.26 8.97 -6.43
N LEU A 74 0.48 7.87 -6.59
CA LEU A 74 -0.05 6.58 -7.01
C LEU A 74 -0.68 5.78 -5.86
N LEU A 75 -0.50 6.23 -4.60
CA LEU A 75 -1.13 5.62 -3.44
C LEU A 75 -2.40 6.40 -3.04
N PRO A 76 -3.47 5.69 -2.61
CA PRO A 76 -4.65 6.36 -2.09
C PRO A 76 -4.33 7.10 -0.80
N LYS A 77 -4.86 8.31 -0.65
CA LYS A 77 -4.73 9.11 0.56
C LYS A 77 -5.79 8.69 1.59
N PRO A 78 -5.50 8.81 2.90
CA PRO A 78 -6.52 8.62 3.92
C PRO A 78 -7.65 9.65 3.76
N PRO A 79 -8.88 9.33 4.21
CA PRO A 79 -9.98 10.30 4.19
C PRO A 79 -9.72 11.47 5.15
N ALA A 80 -10.35 12.61 4.90
CA ALA A 80 -10.12 13.85 5.66
C ALA A 80 -10.41 13.74 7.18
N HIS A 81 -11.26 12.80 7.59
CA HIS A 81 -11.58 12.54 9.00
C HIS A 81 -10.58 11.60 9.70
N HIS A 82 -9.62 11.01 8.99
CA HIS A 82 -8.57 10.19 9.60
C HIS A 82 -7.77 11.00 10.64
N PRO A 83 -7.44 10.43 11.83
CA PRO A 83 -7.64 9.05 12.25
C PRO A 83 -8.97 8.77 13.01
N HIS A 84 -9.90 9.72 13.04
CA HIS A 84 -11.16 9.61 13.79
C HIS A 84 -12.32 9.14 12.91
N TYR A 85 -12.75 7.90 13.11
CA TYR A 85 -13.84 7.27 12.34
C TYR A 85 -15.12 7.14 13.16
N ALA A 86 -16.27 7.21 12.49
CA ALA A 86 -17.59 7.16 13.14
C ALA A 86 -17.98 5.74 13.60
N PHE A 87 -17.62 4.73 12.80
CA PHE A 87 -17.87 3.33 13.10
C PHE A 87 -16.86 2.44 12.36
N ARG A 88 -16.85 1.14 12.69
CA ARG A 88 -15.99 0.13 12.06
C ARG A 88 -16.84 -0.84 11.25
N PHE A 89 -16.34 -1.28 10.10
CA PHE A 89 -16.99 -2.29 9.27
C PHE A 89 -15.97 -3.25 8.64
N ILE A 90 -16.46 -4.38 8.14
CA ILE A 90 -15.68 -5.37 7.37
C ILE A 90 -16.22 -5.46 5.95
N ASP A 91 -15.38 -5.87 5.01
CA ASP A 91 -15.69 -5.92 3.57
C ASP A 91 -15.40 -7.33 3.03
N LEU A 92 -16.42 -8.18 2.98
CA LEU A 92 -16.31 -9.57 2.55
C LEU A 92 -16.70 -9.71 1.07
N PHE A 93 -15.95 -10.52 0.31
CA PHE A 93 -16.11 -10.64 -1.14
C PHE A 93 -16.07 -9.27 -1.84
N ALA A 94 -15.08 -8.48 -1.43
CA ALA A 94 -15.06 -7.03 -1.63
C ALA A 94 -14.96 -6.60 -3.10
N GLY A 95 -14.48 -7.47 -3.99
CA GLY A 95 -14.11 -7.14 -5.35
C GLY A 95 -13.15 -5.96 -5.37
N ILE A 96 -13.54 -4.89 -6.06
CA ILE A 96 -12.78 -3.63 -6.12
C ILE A 96 -13.26 -2.57 -5.11
N GLY A 97 -14.14 -2.94 -4.18
CA GLY A 97 -14.58 -2.10 -3.07
C GLY A 97 -15.75 -1.17 -3.39
N GLY A 98 -16.72 -1.64 -4.18
CA GLY A 98 -17.93 -0.87 -4.48
C GLY A 98 -18.76 -0.56 -3.24
N ILE A 99 -18.98 -1.57 -2.38
CA ILE A 99 -19.76 -1.43 -1.13
C ILE A 99 -19.01 -0.57 -0.12
N ARG A 100 -17.69 -0.78 0.02
CA ARG A 100 -16.81 0.03 0.89
C ARG A 100 -16.98 1.54 0.68
N ARG A 101 -17.07 2.01 -0.56
CA ARG A 101 -17.26 3.44 -0.85
C ARG A 101 -18.50 4.03 -0.17
N GLY A 102 -19.59 3.26 -0.10
CA GLY A 102 -20.81 3.68 0.59
C GLY A 102 -20.55 3.93 2.07
N PHE A 103 -19.93 2.98 2.76
CA PHE A 103 -19.66 3.07 4.20
C PHE A 103 -18.57 4.09 4.55
N GLU A 104 -17.52 4.22 3.74
CA GLU A 104 -16.49 5.25 3.96
C GLU A 104 -17.05 6.66 3.77
N SER A 105 -18.01 6.86 2.86
CA SER A 105 -18.61 8.17 2.64
C SER A 105 -19.40 8.70 3.84
N ILE A 106 -19.87 7.81 4.72
CA ILE A 106 -20.54 8.14 5.98
C ILE A 106 -19.60 8.02 7.20
N GLY A 107 -18.28 7.97 6.99
CA GLY A 107 -17.26 8.01 8.05
C GLY A 107 -16.86 6.65 8.61
N GLY A 108 -17.16 5.54 7.92
CA GLY A 108 -16.78 4.20 8.34
C GLY A 108 -15.27 3.92 8.15
N GLN A 109 -14.67 3.19 9.09
CA GLN A 109 -13.35 2.57 8.94
C GLN A 109 -13.50 1.12 8.50
N CYS A 110 -12.94 0.76 7.34
CA CYS A 110 -12.77 -0.65 6.98
C CYS A 110 -11.63 -1.23 7.82
N VAL A 111 -11.89 -2.31 8.55
CA VAL A 111 -10.90 -2.93 9.46
C VAL A 111 -10.50 -4.34 9.04
N PHE A 112 -11.20 -4.91 8.06
CA PHE A 112 -10.92 -6.20 7.48
C PHE A 112 -11.50 -6.30 6.08
N THR A 113 -10.76 -6.89 5.14
CA THR A 113 -11.21 -7.16 3.77
C THR A 113 -10.91 -8.61 3.39
N SER A 114 -11.89 -9.32 2.83
CA SER A 114 -11.69 -10.64 2.21
C SER A 114 -12.00 -10.56 0.72
N GLU A 115 -11.02 -10.93 -0.12
CA GLU A 115 -11.16 -10.98 -1.57
C GLU A 115 -10.14 -11.97 -2.16
N TRP A 116 -10.64 -12.97 -2.89
CA TRP A 116 -9.83 -14.07 -3.42
C TRP A 116 -9.14 -13.70 -4.74
N ASN A 117 -9.74 -12.79 -5.52
CA ASN A 117 -9.20 -12.39 -6.81
C ASN A 117 -8.07 -11.36 -6.65
N LYS A 118 -6.83 -11.80 -6.88
CA LYS A 118 -5.62 -10.97 -6.75
C LYS A 118 -5.62 -9.73 -7.63
N HIS A 119 -6.27 -9.76 -8.81
CA HIS A 119 -6.39 -8.59 -9.67
C HIS A 119 -7.39 -7.58 -9.12
N ALA A 120 -8.47 -8.06 -8.50
CA ALA A 120 -9.41 -7.20 -7.78
C ALA A 120 -8.74 -6.55 -6.56
N VAL A 121 -7.98 -7.31 -5.76
CA VAL A 121 -7.21 -6.79 -4.61
C VAL A 121 -6.23 -5.70 -5.03
N ARG A 122 -5.53 -5.85 -6.15
CA ARG A 122 -4.65 -4.78 -6.68
C ARG A 122 -5.42 -3.49 -6.93
N THR A 123 -6.53 -3.60 -7.65
CA THR A 123 -7.41 -2.45 -7.96
C THR A 123 -7.98 -1.84 -6.68
N TYR A 124 -8.35 -2.68 -5.72
CA TYR A 124 -8.85 -2.27 -4.41
C TYR A 124 -7.80 -1.42 -3.66
N LYS A 125 -6.57 -1.95 -3.51
CA LYS A 125 -5.46 -1.25 -2.85
C LYS A 125 -5.02 0.04 -3.55
N ALA A 126 -5.22 0.14 -4.87
CA ALA A 126 -4.97 1.37 -5.62
C ALA A 126 -5.96 2.50 -5.29
N ASN A 127 -7.18 2.15 -4.86
CA ASN A 127 -8.27 3.11 -4.70
C ASN A 127 -8.62 3.39 -3.23
N HIS A 128 -8.25 2.50 -2.31
CA HIS A 128 -8.68 2.54 -0.92
C HIS A 128 -7.49 2.55 0.03
N TYR A 129 -7.43 3.54 0.91
CA TYR A 129 -6.39 3.62 1.94
C TYR A 129 -6.50 2.45 2.91
N CYS A 130 -5.44 1.65 3.03
CA CYS A 130 -5.40 0.48 3.92
C CYS A 130 -4.15 0.59 4.80
N ASP A 131 -4.35 0.92 6.06
CA ASP A 131 -3.29 0.97 7.06
C ASP A 131 -3.08 -0.43 7.68
N PRO A 132 -1.92 -1.08 7.50
CA PRO A 132 -1.65 -2.42 8.04
C PRO A 132 -1.76 -2.52 9.57
N ALA A 133 -1.63 -1.41 10.30
CA ALA A 133 -1.79 -1.39 11.75
C ALA A 133 -3.25 -1.54 12.19
N THR A 134 -4.21 -1.18 11.32
CA THR A 134 -5.64 -1.13 11.65
C THR A 134 -6.55 -1.90 10.69
N HIS A 135 -5.99 -2.44 9.59
CA HIS A 135 -6.69 -3.17 8.53
C HIS A 135 -5.93 -4.43 8.11
N HIS A 136 -6.67 -5.50 7.84
CA HIS A 136 -6.11 -6.77 7.39
C HIS A 136 -6.80 -7.30 6.13
N PHE A 137 -6.05 -7.99 5.29
CA PHE A 137 -6.55 -8.69 4.11
C PHE A 137 -6.58 -10.21 4.32
N ASN A 138 -7.54 -10.86 3.71
CA ASN A 138 -7.66 -12.31 3.58
C ASN A 138 -7.99 -12.66 2.12
N GLU A 139 -7.41 -13.75 1.61
CA GLU A 139 -7.72 -14.25 0.26
C GLU A 139 -8.89 -15.26 0.31
N ASP A 140 -8.76 -16.31 1.15
CA ASP A 140 -9.78 -17.34 1.30
C ASP A 140 -10.46 -17.27 2.67
N ILE A 141 -11.75 -16.95 2.68
CA ILE A 141 -12.52 -16.81 3.92
C ILE A 141 -12.62 -18.12 4.70
N ARG A 142 -12.46 -19.27 4.04
CA ARG A 142 -12.50 -20.60 4.66
C ARG A 142 -11.32 -20.84 5.59
N ASP A 143 -10.21 -20.10 5.44
CA ASP A 143 -9.07 -20.15 6.35
C ASP A 143 -9.39 -19.49 7.69
N ILE A 144 -10.38 -18.58 7.70
CA ILE A 144 -10.86 -17.91 8.90
C ILE A 144 -12.03 -18.67 9.51
N THR A 145 -13.01 -19.08 8.71
CA THR A 145 -14.21 -19.79 9.20
C THR A 145 -13.93 -21.25 9.53
N LEU A 146 -12.84 -21.81 9.03
CA LEU A 146 -12.47 -23.23 9.15
C LEU A 146 -13.52 -24.19 8.56
N SER A 147 -14.39 -23.71 7.66
CA SER A 147 -15.50 -24.50 7.10
C SER A 147 -15.05 -25.66 6.21
N HIS A 148 -13.74 -25.76 5.92
CA HIS A 148 -13.14 -26.89 5.22
C HIS A 148 -12.70 -28.02 6.17
N LYS A 149 -12.75 -27.81 7.50
CA LYS A 149 -12.38 -28.82 8.49
C LYS A 149 -13.59 -29.67 8.87
N GLU A 150 -13.39 -30.98 8.97
CA GLU A 150 -14.40 -31.88 9.51
C GLU A 150 -14.78 -31.47 10.94
N GLY A 151 -16.08 -31.47 11.24
CA GLY A 151 -16.62 -31.09 12.54
C GLY A 151 -16.94 -29.59 12.73
N VAL A 152 -16.70 -28.74 11.73
CA VAL A 152 -17.13 -27.33 11.74
C VAL A 152 -18.37 -27.16 10.85
N SER A 153 -19.54 -26.93 11.46
CA SER A 153 -20.78 -26.59 10.73
C SER A 153 -21.09 -25.10 10.83
N GLY A 154 -21.54 -24.51 9.72
CA GLY A 154 -21.99 -23.11 9.63
C GLY A 154 -23.44 -22.89 10.05
#